data_AF-A0A7Z6TDC8-F1
#
_entry.id   AF-A0A7Z6TDC8-F1
#
_cell.length_a   1.000
_cell.length_b   1.000
_cell.length_c   1.000
_cell.angle_alpha   90.00
_cell.angle_beta   90.00
_cell.angle_gamma   90.00
#
_symmetry.space_group_name_H-M   'P 1'
#
loop_
_entity.id
_entity.type
_entity.pdbx_description
1 polymer ?
#
loop_
_entity_poly.entity_id
_entity_poly.type
_entity_poly.pdbx_seq_one_letter_code
_entity_poly.pdbx_strand_id
1 'polypeptide(L)'
;MVVSEDGLRLGHASAENLSGPVASLSVADAESLAAAGAAMTMTGRSTSALLFGRGAGTRQLMLETDQGFVLFTHAGVGAHLGVATELDADVGLVAQQMQLLVAKIGAHLSSLPRDEAAAT
;
A
#
# COMPACT_ATOMS: atom_id res chain seq x y z
N MET A 1 -0.02 6.00 -1.86
CA MET A 1 0.26 6.20 -0.43
C MET A 1 1.10 5.05 0.11
N VAL A 2 1.89 5.30 1.14
CA VAL A 2 2.66 4.28 1.86
C VAL A 2 2.05 4.12 3.25
N VAL A 3 1.75 2.88 3.60
CA VAL A 3 0.99 2.49 4.79
C VAL A 3 1.80 1.45 5.56
N SER A 4 1.94 1.64 6.86
CA SER A 4 2.55 0.67 7.76
C SER A 4 1.64 -0.55 7.97
N GLU A 5 2.20 -1.71 8.32
CA GLU A 5 1.45 -2.93 8.64
C GLU A 5 0.50 -2.74 9.84
N ASP A 6 0.80 -1.81 10.74
CA ASP A 6 -0.06 -1.43 11.88
C ASP A 6 -1.14 -0.37 11.54
N GLY A 7 -1.22 0.09 10.27
CA GLY A 7 -2.24 1.03 9.81
C GLY A 7 -1.84 2.50 9.85
N LEU A 8 -0.58 2.83 10.16
CA LEU A 8 -0.11 4.22 10.14
C LEU A 8 0.19 4.73 8.72
N ARG A 9 -0.17 5.99 8.46
CA ARG A 9 0.20 6.70 7.22
C ARG A 9 1.67 7.10 7.26
N LEU A 10 2.48 6.48 6.41
CA LEU A 10 3.90 6.84 6.25
C LEU A 10 4.09 7.96 5.21
N GLY A 11 3.19 8.04 4.22
CA GLY A 11 3.20 9.09 3.22
C GLY A 11 2.03 8.97 2.24
N HIS A 12 1.63 10.08 1.62
CA HIS A 12 0.70 10.07 0.50
C HIS A 12 1.05 11.19 -0.46
N ALA A 13 0.68 10.99 -1.72
CA ALA A 13 0.77 11.96 -2.78
C ALA A 13 -0.37 11.68 -3.75
N SER A 14 -0.79 12.71 -4.46
CA SER A 14 -1.75 12.62 -5.58
C SER A 14 -1.07 13.18 -6.82
N ALA A 15 -1.46 12.71 -8.01
CA ALA A 15 -0.91 13.26 -9.24
C ALA A 15 -1.34 14.72 -9.42
N GLU A 16 -0.45 15.57 -9.94
CA GLU A 16 -0.69 17.02 -10.06
C GLU A 16 -1.90 17.36 -10.93
N ASN A 17 -2.24 16.51 -11.90
CA ASN A 17 -3.37 16.69 -12.81
C ASN A 17 -4.46 15.63 -12.61
N LEU A 18 -4.58 15.08 -11.39
CA LEU A 18 -5.65 14.11 -11.11
C LEU A 18 -7.01 14.81 -11.13
N SER A 19 -7.93 14.31 -11.95
CA SER A 19 -9.34 14.74 -11.96
C SER A 19 -10.23 13.73 -11.27
N GLY A 20 -11.43 14.15 -10.87
CA GLY A 20 -12.45 13.28 -10.29
C GLY A 20 -12.87 13.70 -8.87
N PRO A 21 -13.74 12.90 -8.22
CA PRO A 21 -14.33 13.26 -6.93
C PRO A 21 -13.30 13.43 -5.80
N VAL A 22 -12.14 12.77 -5.92
CA VAL A 22 -11.05 12.81 -4.94
C VAL A 22 -9.72 13.03 -5.65
N ALA A 23 -9.45 14.28 -6.03
CA ALA A 23 -8.19 14.69 -6.67
C ALA A 23 -7.01 14.75 -5.70
N SER A 24 -7.29 14.94 -4.40
CA SER A 24 -6.27 14.94 -3.35
C SER A 24 -6.87 14.48 -2.02
N LEU A 25 -6.10 13.74 -1.23
CA LEU A 25 -6.49 13.37 0.12
C LEU A 25 -6.00 14.42 1.13
N SER A 26 -6.86 14.79 2.07
CA SER A 26 -6.41 15.44 3.29
C SER A 26 -5.56 14.47 4.13
N VAL A 27 -4.81 14.98 5.11
CA VAL A 27 -4.04 14.13 6.03
C VAL A 27 -4.97 13.16 6.78
N ALA A 28 -6.13 13.64 7.24
CA ALA A 28 -7.08 12.84 8.01
C ALA A 28 -7.72 11.72 7.16
N ASP A 29 -8.05 12.02 5.90
CA ASP A 29 -8.57 11.00 4.97
C ASP A 29 -7.49 9.98 4.64
N ALA A 30 -6.24 10.43 4.46
CA ALA A 30 -5.12 9.53 4.20
C ALA A 30 -4.79 8.64 5.40
N GLU A 31 -4.96 9.12 6.64
CA GLU A 31 -4.83 8.32 7.87
C GLU A 31 -5.95 7.28 7.97
N SER A 32 -7.18 7.68 7.72
CA SER A 32 -8.33 6.76 7.71
C SER A 32 -8.17 5.68 6.64
N LEU A 33 -7.70 6.06 5.45
CA LEU A 33 -7.44 5.13 4.36
C LEU A 33 -6.22 4.24 4.63
N ALA A 34 -5.22 4.70 5.38
CA ALA A 34 -4.10 3.87 5.82
C ALA A 34 -4.58 2.75 6.75
N ALA A 35 -5.44 3.06 7.73
CA ALA A 35 -6.03 2.04 8.60
C ALA A 35 -6.86 1.01 7.79
N ALA A 36 -7.69 1.48 6.87
CA ALA A 36 -8.46 0.61 5.98
C ALA A 36 -7.55 -0.26 5.08
N GLY A 37 -6.47 0.31 4.53
CA GLY A 37 -5.48 -0.37 3.71
C GLY A 37 -4.75 -1.50 4.44
N ALA A 38 -4.33 -1.27 5.68
CA ALA A 38 -3.74 -2.31 6.52
C ALA A 38 -4.72 -3.45 6.78
N ALA A 39 -5.98 -3.14 7.11
CA ALA A 39 -7.01 -4.16 7.31
C ALA A 39 -7.25 -5.01 6.03
N MET A 40 -7.30 -4.37 4.86
CA MET A 40 -7.48 -5.06 3.58
C MET A 40 -6.31 -5.99 3.25
N THR A 41 -5.06 -5.53 3.40
CA THR A 41 -3.86 -6.35 3.12
C THR A 41 -3.72 -7.52 4.09
N MET A 42 -4.01 -7.31 5.38
CA MET A 42 -4.05 -8.39 6.38
C MET A 42 -5.12 -9.44 6.04
N THR A 43 -6.32 -8.99 5.69
CA THR A 43 -7.42 -9.88 5.30
C THR A 43 -7.06 -10.66 4.05
N GLY A 44 -6.54 -9.99 3.02
CA GLY A 44 -6.10 -10.64 1.77
C GLY A 44 -5.02 -11.70 2.01
N ARG A 45 -4.04 -11.43 2.89
CA ARG A 45 -3.03 -12.41 3.31
C ARG A 45 -3.65 -13.61 4.01
N SER A 46 -4.59 -13.39 4.94
CA SER A 46 -5.30 -14.46 5.64
C SER A 46 -6.11 -15.33 4.66
N THR A 47 -6.87 -14.69 3.76
CA THR A 47 -7.63 -15.37 2.71
C THR A 47 -6.74 -16.20 1.81
N SER A 48 -5.61 -15.65 1.35
CA SER A 48 -4.61 -16.39 0.56
C SER A 48 -4.10 -17.63 1.32
N ALA A 49 -3.76 -17.47 2.60
CA ALA A 49 -3.29 -18.58 3.42
C ALA A 49 -4.35 -19.68 3.63
N LEU A 50 -5.63 -19.32 3.69
CA LEU A 50 -6.73 -20.26 3.81
C LEU A 50 -6.99 -21.02 2.50
N LEU A 51 -6.87 -20.36 1.36
CA LEU A 51 -7.16 -20.94 0.04
C LEU A 51 -5.98 -21.71 -0.54
N PHE A 52 -4.75 -21.30 -0.24
CA PHE A 52 -3.53 -21.81 -0.88
C PHE A 52 -2.46 -22.28 0.12
N GLY A 53 -2.74 -22.24 1.42
CA GLY A 53 -1.85 -22.67 2.49
C GLY A 53 -0.94 -21.55 3.01
N ARG A 54 -0.39 -21.73 4.22
CA ARG A 54 0.38 -20.70 4.95
C ARG A 54 1.66 -20.23 4.23
N GLY A 55 2.17 -20.99 3.26
CA GLY A 55 3.33 -20.62 2.44
C GLY A 55 2.99 -19.77 1.20
N ALA A 56 1.70 -19.54 0.92
CA ALA A 56 1.27 -18.75 -0.23
C ALA A 56 1.50 -17.25 0.02
N GLY A 57 2.67 -16.77 -0.43
CA GLY A 57 3.00 -15.34 -0.38
C GLY A 57 2.09 -14.51 -1.27
N THR A 58 1.41 -13.52 -0.68
CA THR A 58 0.63 -12.54 -1.44
C THR A 58 1.58 -11.59 -2.15
N ARG A 59 1.55 -11.58 -3.49
CA ARG A 59 2.34 -10.62 -4.29
C ARG A 59 1.72 -9.22 -4.26
N GLN A 60 0.42 -9.16 -4.51
CA GLN A 60 -0.36 -7.94 -4.60
C GLN A 60 -1.81 -8.23 -4.17
N LEU A 61 -2.48 -7.20 -3.67
CA LEU A 61 -3.93 -7.17 -3.50
C LEU A 61 -4.49 -6.16 -4.50
N MET A 62 -5.58 -6.51 -5.19
CA MET A 62 -6.24 -5.63 -6.15
C MET A 62 -7.73 -5.60 -5.85
N LEU A 63 -8.28 -4.39 -5.70
CA LEU A 63 -9.71 -4.12 -5.70
C LEU A 63 -10.08 -3.45 -7.02
N GLU A 64 -11.11 -3.97 -7.66
CA GLU A 64 -11.73 -3.39 -8.86
C GLU A 64 -13.10 -2.84 -8.48
N THR A 65 -13.39 -1.63 -8.93
CA THR A 65 -14.66 -0.94 -8.75
C THR A 65 -15.18 -0.44 -10.09
N ASP A 66 -16.41 0.07 -10.10
CA ASP A 66 -17.00 0.78 -11.23
C ASP A 66 -16.31 2.12 -11.54
N GLN A 67 -15.36 2.56 -10.72
CA GLN A 67 -14.62 3.82 -10.89
C GLN A 67 -13.13 3.61 -11.14
N GLY A 68 -12.60 2.40 -10.91
CA GLY A 68 -11.22 2.09 -11.22
C GLY A 68 -10.64 0.99 -10.32
N PHE A 69 -9.33 1.07 -10.09
CA PHE A 69 -8.59 0.03 -9.36
C PHE A 69 -7.87 0.61 -8.16
N VAL A 70 -7.78 -0.18 -7.09
CA VAL A 70 -6.89 0.06 -5.95
C VAL A 70 -5.97 -1.13 -5.77
N LEU A 71 -4.67 -0.90 -5.88
CA LEU A 71 -3.64 -1.91 -5.77
C LEU A 71 -2.80 -1.68 -4.52
N PHE A 72 -2.53 -2.76 -3.79
CA PHE A 72 -1.56 -2.77 -2.70
C PHE A 72 -0.44 -3.76 -3.01
N THR A 73 0.80 -3.35 -2.77
CA THR A 73 1.98 -4.22 -2.84
C THR A 73 2.92 -3.96 -1.68
N HIS A 74 3.72 -4.96 -1.31
CA HIS A 74 4.71 -4.82 -0.24
C HIS A 74 5.76 -3.77 -0.63
N ALA A 75 6.03 -2.82 0.26
CA ALA A 75 6.94 -1.68 0.03
C ALA A 75 8.25 -1.75 0.84
N GLY A 76 8.47 -2.86 1.55
CA GLY A 76 9.56 -3.02 2.51
C GLY A 76 9.01 -3.64 3.80
N VAL A 77 9.91 -4.00 4.72
CA VAL A 77 9.51 -4.67 5.98
C VAL A 77 8.47 -3.81 6.71
N GLY A 78 7.28 -4.38 6.93
CA GLY A 78 6.20 -3.73 7.67
C GLY A 78 5.52 -2.59 6.92
N ALA A 79 5.63 -2.49 5.59
CA ALA A 79 4.98 -1.42 4.83
C ALA A 79 4.40 -1.90 3.49
N HIS A 80 3.34 -1.21 3.05
CA HIS A 80 2.65 -1.43 1.79
C HIS A 80 2.51 -0.12 1.00
N LEU A 81 2.68 -0.20 -0.31
CA LEU A 81 2.38 0.85 -1.26
C LEU A 81 0.98 0.62 -1.82
N GLY A 82 0.08 1.56 -1.57
CA GLY A 82 -1.27 1.63 -2.15
C GLY A 82 -1.34 2.64 -3.30
N VAL A 83 -1.90 2.25 -4.44
CA VAL A 83 -2.14 3.12 -5.61
C VAL A 83 -3.58 2.97 -6.05
N ALA A 84 -4.26 4.09 -6.30
CA ALA A 84 -5.57 4.14 -6.92
C ALA A 84 -5.42 4.68 -8.36
N THR A 85 -6.22 4.17 -9.28
CA THR A 85 -6.20 4.56 -10.69
C THR A 85 -7.60 4.45 -11.30
N GLU A 86 -7.82 5.15 -12.41
CA GLU A 86 -9.07 5.11 -13.19
C GLU A 86 -9.25 3.78 -13.93
N LEU A 87 -10.46 3.53 -14.45
CA LEU A 87 -10.84 2.29 -15.15
C LEU A 87 -10.08 2.03 -16.45
N ASP A 88 -9.65 3.08 -17.14
CA ASP A 88 -8.97 3.00 -18.43
C ASP A 88 -7.45 2.79 -18.30
N ALA A 89 -6.94 2.78 -17.07
CA ALA A 89 -5.53 2.57 -16.81
C ALA A 89 -5.09 1.14 -17.12
N ASP A 90 -3.90 1.01 -17.71
CA ASP A 90 -3.24 -0.29 -17.83
C ASP A 90 -2.74 -0.73 -16.45
N VAL A 91 -3.51 -1.60 -15.81
CA VAL A 91 -3.23 -2.14 -14.48
C VAL A 91 -1.90 -2.92 -14.44
N GLY A 92 -1.52 -3.56 -15.54
CA GLY A 92 -0.23 -4.25 -15.66
C GLY A 92 0.93 -3.26 -15.61
N LEU A 93 0.81 -2.15 -16.33
CA LEU A 93 1.79 -1.05 -16.28
C LEU A 93 1.82 -0.39 -14.90
N VAL A 94 0.66 -0.15 -14.26
CA VAL A 94 0.60 0.38 -12.90
C VAL A 94 1.34 -0.54 -11.92
N ALA A 95 1.08 -1.84 -11.96
CA ALA A 95 1.76 -2.82 -11.12
C ALA A 95 3.28 -2.86 -11.35
N GLN A 96 3.73 -2.75 -12.61
CA GLN A 96 5.15 -2.66 -12.96
C GLN A 96 5.79 -1.38 -12.39
N GLN A 97 5.15 -0.23 -12.56
CA GLN A 97 5.66 1.05 -12.04
C GLN A 97 5.69 1.06 -10.51
N MET A 98 4.70 0.43 -9.86
CA MET A 98 4.70 0.23 -8.41
C MET A 98 5.91 -0.58 -7.94
N GLN A 99 6.29 -1.66 -8.64
CA GLN A 99 7.48 -2.45 -8.31
C GLN A 99 8.76 -1.62 -8.42
N LEU A 100 8.88 -0.80 -9.46
CA LEU A 100 10.01 0.13 -9.62
C LEU A 100 10.02 1.20 -8.50
N LEU A 101 8.86 1.71 -8.12
CA LEU A 101 8.73 2.68 -7.05
C LEU A 101 9.13 2.07 -5.70
N VAL A 102 8.65 0.86 -5.41
CA VAL A 102 9.04 0.08 -4.21
C VAL A 102 10.55 -0.13 -4.16
N ALA A 103 11.18 -0.50 -5.27
CA ALA A 103 12.63 -0.66 -5.31
C ALA A 103 13.37 0.64 -4.96
N LYS A 104 12.83 1.81 -5.34
CA LYS A 104 13.39 3.13 -5.02
C LYS A 104 13.15 3.54 -3.56
N ILE A 105 11.94 3.35 -3.04
CA ILE A 105 11.57 3.79 -1.68
C ILE A 105 11.98 2.78 -0.60
N GLY A 106 12.17 1.50 -0.94
CA GLY A 106 12.52 0.45 0.00
C GLY A 106 13.82 0.71 0.76
N ALA A 107 14.79 1.39 0.12
CA ALA A 107 16.02 1.85 0.77
C ALA A 107 15.80 2.93 1.84
N HIS A 108 14.68 3.66 1.77
CA HIS A 108 14.30 4.71 2.71
C HIS A 108 13.26 4.27 3.75
N LEU A 109 12.57 3.15 3.50
CA LEU A 109 11.56 2.59 4.40
C LEU A 109 12.13 1.55 5.37
N SER A 110 13.36 1.08 5.16
CA SER A 110 14.09 0.30 6.17
C SER A 110 14.61 1.23 7.27
N SER A 111 13.84 1.41 8.35
CA SER A 111 14.44 1.83 9.60
C SER A 111 15.19 0.64 10.18
N LEU A 112 16.45 0.82 10.58
CA LEU A 112 17.09 -0.13 11.49
C LEU A 112 16.21 -0.25 12.75
N PRO A 113 16.14 -1.43 13.39
CA PRO A 113 15.50 -1.56 14.70
C PRO A 113 15.97 -0.41 15.58
N ARG A 114 15.03 0.27 16.26
CA ARG A 114 15.42 1.20 17.32
C ARG A 114 16.23 0.37 18.31
N ASP A 115 17.52 0.63 18.45
CA ASP A 115 18.29 0.12 19.56
C ASP A 115 17.48 0.44 20.81
N GLU A 116 17.11 -0.61 21.55
CA GLU A 116 16.39 -0.48 22.80
C GLU A 116 17.25 0.43 23.66
N ALA A 117 16.80 1.67 23.87
CA ALA A 117 17.51 2.63 24.68
C ALA A 117 17.71 1.97 26.05
N ALA A 118 18.94 1.57 26.33
CA ALA A 118 19.30 0.81 27.52
C ALA A 118 18.69 1.53 28.73
N ALA A 119 17.67 0.90 29.32
CA ALA A 119 17.07 1.37 30.55
C ALA A 119 18.19 1.47 31.59
N THR A 120 18.51 2.69 31.99
CA THR A 120 19.49 2.98 33.04
C THR A 120 18.74 3.23 34.34
#